data_AF-A0A6M2EH29-F1
#
_entry.id   AF-A0A6M2EH29-F1
#
_cell.length_a   1.000
_cell.length_b   1.000
_cell.length_c   1.000
_cell.angle_alpha   90.00
_cell.angle_beta   90.00
_cell.angle_gamma   90.00
#
_symmetry.space_group_name_H-M   'P 1'
#
loop_
_entity.id
_entity.type
_entity.pdbx_description
1 polymer ?
#
loop_
_entity_poly.entity_id
_entity_poly.type
_entity_poly.pdbx_seq_one_letter_code
_entity_poly.pdbx_strand_id
1 'polypeptide(L)'
;MLLLLLLLLLPQSIYLYLLYIRSRVYFLLLFLKSRNMEKATSSAAPAKIGGGGSRRQSDLNRSFKLAIRSLLTSCSKQELAKAFSKFSNAEQESLHRLFIQVITSLHKMVEDEFESLCLETQVGTALETVEQLVEEQNLDPLFSEKSNIMDAAKSLSMEKKNEIHYLTGMLEKAEEQNRCIRDRVELLKQKMPDDSGISAVMEKVWISFRDLL
;
A
#
# COMPACT_ATOMS: atom_id res chain seq x y z
N MET A 1 34.09 -10.26 -34.27
CA MET A 1 34.80 -11.46 -33.74
C MET A 1 35.52 -11.21 -32.41
N LEU A 2 36.34 -10.15 -32.25
CA LEU A 2 37.02 -9.84 -30.98
C LEU A 2 36.07 -9.57 -29.80
N LEU A 3 34.95 -8.90 -30.05
CA LEU A 3 33.92 -8.65 -29.04
C LEU A 3 33.29 -9.97 -28.53
N LEU A 4 33.10 -10.94 -29.43
CA LEU A 4 32.59 -12.28 -29.10
C LEU A 4 33.61 -13.11 -28.30
N LEU A 5 34.91 -12.94 -28.59
CA LEU A 5 35.99 -13.60 -27.87
C LEU A 5 36.17 -13.04 -26.44
N LEU A 6 36.04 -11.73 -26.25
CA LEU A 6 36.01 -11.10 -24.93
C LEU A 6 34.78 -11.52 -24.11
N LEU A 7 33.65 -11.62 -24.80
CA LEU A 7 32.39 -12.20 -24.32
C LEU A 7 32.48 -13.72 -24.06
N LEU A 8 33.49 -14.44 -24.55
CA LEU A 8 33.71 -15.85 -24.20
C LEU A 8 34.76 -16.04 -23.10
N LEU A 9 35.57 -15.01 -22.84
CA LEU A 9 36.64 -15.00 -21.84
C LEU A 9 36.22 -14.43 -20.48
N LEU A 10 35.09 -13.72 -20.42
CA LEU A 10 34.49 -13.33 -19.14
C LEU A 10 34.00 -14.60 -18.42
N PRO A 11 34.44 -14.88 -17.18
CA PRO A 11 33.94 -16.03 -16.43
C PRO A 11 32.39 -16.03 -16.44
N GLN A 12 31.79 -17.21 -16.57
CA GLN A 12 30.33 -17.38 -16.65
C GLN A 12 29.56 -16.62 -15.54
N SER A 13 30.20 -16.39 -14.40
CA SER A 13 29.69 -15.56 -13.31
C SER A 13 29.39 -14.11 -13.71
N ILE A 14 30.22 -13.47 -14.55
CA ILE A 14 30.02 -12.08 -14.97
C ILE A 14 28.88 -11.98 -15.98
N TYR A 15 28.71 -12.99 -16.82
CA TYR A 15 27.56 -13.08 -17.72
C TYR A 15 26.24 -13.24 -16.97
N LEU A 16 26.21 -14.14 -15.99
CA LEU A 16 25.07 -14.30 -15.10
C LEU A 16 24.79 -12.99 -14.34
N TYR A 17 25.83 -12.27 -13.92
CA TYR A 17 25.68 -10.96 -13.29
C TYR A 17 25.15 -9.87 -14.23
N LEU A 18 25.64 -9.79 -15.46
CA LEU A 18 25.14 -8.86 -16.48
C LEU A 18 23.70 -9.18 -16.88
N LEU A 19 23.37 -10.47 -17.03
CA LEU A 19 22.01 -10.94 -17.32
C LEU A 19 21.07 -10.70 -16.13
N TYR A 20 21.57 -10.82 -14.90
CA TYR A 20 20.85 -10.53 -13.67
C TYR A 20 20.57 -9.03 -13.52
N ILE A 21 21.57 -8.18 -13.77
CA ILE A 21 21.42 -6.72 -13.76
C ILE A 21 20.45 -6.29 -14.85
N ARG A 22 20.60 -6.83 -16.08
CA ARG A 22 19.66 -6.60 -17.18
C ARG A 22 18.24 -7.00 -16.77
N SER A 23 18.04 -8.20 -16.22
CA SER A 23 16.72 -8.67 -15.76
C SER A 23 16.13 -7.79 -14.66
N ARG A 24 16.93 -7.34 -13.68
CA ARG A 24 16.46 -6.48 -12.60
C ARG A 24 16.11 -5.07 -13.05
N VAL A 25 16.88 -4.51 -13.99
CA VAL A 25 16.58 -3.20 -14.58
C VAL A 25 15.31 -3.28 -15.42
N TYR A 26 15.15 -4.32 -16.26
CA TYR A 26 13.88 -4.55 -17.00
C TYR A 26 12.70 -4.72 -16.06
N PHE A 27 12.87 -5.44 -14.95
CA PHE A 27 11.81 -5.63 -13.95
C PHE A 27 11.41 -4.31 -13.27
N LEU A 28 12.38 -3.50 -12.85
CA LEU A 28 12.13 -2.16 -12.30
C LEU A 28 11.44 -1.24 -13.32
N LEU A 29 11.82 -1.31 -14.58
CA LEU A 29 11.20 -0.53 -15.67
C LEU A 29 9.77 -0.99 -15.97
N LEU A 30 9.52 -2.30 -16.02
CA LEU A 30 8.17 -2.87 -16.16
C LEU A 30 7.28 -2.51 -14.98
N PHE A 31 7.82 -2.55 -13.75
CA PHE A 31 7.11 -2.17 -12.54
C PHE A 31 6.72 -0.67 -12.56
N LEU A 32 7.63 0.20 -13.01
CA LEU A 32 7.35 1.63 -13.18
C LEU A 32 6.34 1.89 -14.32
N LYS A 33 6.45 1.18 -15.45
CA LYS A 33 5.49 1.23 -16.57
C LYS A 33 4.09 0.80 -16.13
N SER A 34 3.99 -0.26 -15.34
CA SER A 34 2.71 -0.81 -14.86
C SER A 34 1.99 0.14 -13.91
N ARG A 35 2.71 0.81 -13.01
CA ARG A 35 2.12 1.87 -12.16
C ARG A 35 1.65 3.09 -12.95
N ASN A 36 2.29 3.40 -14.09
CA ASN A 36 1.91 4.54 -14.92
C ASN A 36 0.60 4.27 -15.68
N MET A 37 0.36 3.00 -16.07
CA MET A 37 -0.89 2.59 -16.73
C MET A 37 -2.10 2.59 -15.80
N GLU A 38 -1.92 2.39 -14.49
CA GLU A 38 -3.00 2.48 -13.49
C GLU A 38 -3.46 3.92 -13.20
N LYS A 39 -2.64 4.94 -13.52
CA LYS A 39 -2.96 6.36 -13.24
C LYS A 39 -3.53 7.14 -14.43
N ALA A 40 -3.51 6.58 -15.63
CA ALA A 40 -3.99 7.24 -16.84
C ALA A 40 -5.54 7.36 -16.94
N THR A 41 -6.30 6.84 -15.97
CA THR A 41 -7.77 6.94 -15.94
C THR A 41 -8.32 8.06 -15.05
N SER A 42 -7.49 8.91 -14.44
CA SER A 42 -7.95 10.16 -13.80
C SER A 42 -7.26 11.38 -14.40
N SER A 43 -8.03 12.09 -15.21
CA SER A 43 -7.68 13.34 -15.90
C SER A 43 -7.23 14.45 -14.94
N ALA A 44 -6.05 15.04 -15.21
CA ALA A 44 -5.81 16.49 -15.24
C ALA A 44 -4.42 16.75 -15.83
N ALA A 45 -4.33 17.67 -16.79
CA ALA A 45 -3.08 18.04 -17.46
C ALA A 45 -2.13 18.80 -16.51
N PRO A 46 -0.81 18.49 -16.47
CA PRO A 46 0.11 19.26 -15.66
C PRO A 46 0.54 20.51 -16.42
N ALA A 47 0.30 21.67 -15.80
CA ALA A 47 0.83 22.94 -16.24
C ALA A 47 2.36 22.96 -16.02
N LYS A 48 3.10 23.29 -17.09
CA LYS A 48 4.56 23.51 -17.04
C LYS A 48 4.88 24.70 -16.13
N ILE A 49 5.66 24.47 -15.08
CA ILE A 49 6.36 25.52 -14.34
C ILE A 49 7.84 25.16 -14.27
N GLY A 50 8.66 25.90 -15.02
CA GLY A 50 10.00 26.35 -14.60
C GLY A 50 11.10 25.31 -14.33
N GLY A 51 11.71 24.78 -15.40
CA GLY A 51 13.13 25.00 -15.74
C GLY A 51 14.27 24.69 -14.74
N GLY A 52 14.03 23.97 -13.64
CA GLY A 52 15.09 23.45 -12.75
C GLY A 52 14.93 21.95 -12.63
N GLY A 53 15.92 21.17 -13.10
CA GLY A 53 15.83 19.71 -13.05
C GLY A 53 15.49 19.21 -11.64
N SER A 54 14.45 18.40 -11.53
CA SER A 54 13.97 17.83 -10.26
C SER A 54 15.12 17.21 -9.47
N ARG A 55 15.18 17.46 -8.16
CA ARG A 55 16.21 16.90 -7.26
C ARG A 55 16.24 15.38 -7.37
N ARG A 56 15.06 14.76 -7.45
CA ARG A 56 14.89 13.31 -7.63
C ARG A 56 15.50 12.80 -8.92
N GLN A 57 15.40 13.56 -10.02
CA GLN A 57 16.03 13.20 -11.30
C GLN A 57 17.55 13.25 -11.20
N SER A 58 18.09 14.29 -10.54
CA SER A 58 19.53 14.41 -10.32
C SER A 58 20.09 13.28 -9.44
N ASP A 59 19.34 12.90 -8.40
CA ASP A 59 19.68 11.80 -7.48
C ASP A 59 19.64 10.44 -8.18
N LEU A 60 18.66 10.23 -9.07
CA LEU A 60 18.57 9.04 -9.92
C LEU A 60 19.79 8.93 -10.85
N ASN A 61 20.11 9.98 -11.59
CA ASN A 61 21.24 10.00 -12.53
C ASN A 61 22.57 9.78 -11.78
N ARG A 62 22.74 10.45 -10.63
CA ARG A 62 23.91 10.27 -9.76
C ARG A 62 24.03 8.83 -9.27
N SER A 63 22.96 8.26 -8.74
CA SER A 63 22.93 6.89 -8.22
C SER A 63 23.24 5.87 -9.31
N PHE A 64 22.67 6.07 -10.50
CA PHE A 64 22.94 5.22 -11.66
C PHE A 64 24.43 5.25 -12.07
N LYS A 65 25.00 6.45 -12.23
CA LYS A 65 26.42 6.61 -12.58
C LYS A 65 27.35 5.99 -11.54
N LEU A 66 27.02 6.11 -10.25
CA LEU A 66 27.76 5.46 -9.17
C LEU A 66 27.68 3.93 -9.26
N ALA A 67 26.48 3.38 -9.51
CA ALA A 67 26.27 1.95 -9.64
C ALA A 67 27.02 1.38 -10.86
N ILE A 68 26.90 1.99 -12.04
CA ILE A 68 27.61 1.54 -13.24
C ILE A 68 29.11 1.64 -13.08
N ARG A 69 29.62 2.75 -12.51
CA ARG A 69 31.05 2.85 -12.18
C ARG A 69 31.46 1.70 -11.27
N SER A 70 30.76 1.45 -10.17
CA SER A 70 31.10 0.34 -9.28
C SER A 70 31.06 -1.04 -9.94
N LEU A 71 30.14 -1.26 -10.88
CA LEU A 71 29.96 -2.55 -11.57
C LEU A 71 31.03 -2.82 -12.62
N LEU A 72 31.40 -1.78 -13.37
CA LEU A 72 32.32 -1.88 -14.50
C LEU A 72 33.77 -1.53 -14.14
N THR A 73 34.02 -1.05 -12.92
CA THR A 73 35.38 -0.89 -12.38
C THR A 73 35.87 -2.19 -11.80
N SER A 74 36.51 -3.05 -12.59
CA SER A 74 37.16 -4.25 -12.04
C SER A 74 38.08 -4.96 -13.02
N CYS A 75 39.29 -4.43 -13.21
CA CYS A 75 40.48 -5.27 -13.32
C CYS A 75 41.72 -4.40 -13.14
N SER A 76 42.48 -4.61 -12.08
CA SER A 76 43.80 -4.01 -11.98
C SER A 76 44.75 -4.68 -12.97
N LYS A 77 45.76 -3.94 -13.44
CA LYS A 77 46.81 -4.50 -14.30
C LYS A 77 47.45 -5.76 -13.71
N GLN A 78 47.59 -5.81 -12.38
CA GLN A 78 48.17 -6.95 -11.68
C GLN A 78 47.25 -8.19 -11.69
N GLU A 79 45.94 -8.01 -11.52
CA GLU A 79 44.96 -9.10 -11.62
C GLU A 79 44.90 -9.65 -13.05
N LEU A 80 44.95 -8.77 -14.04
CA LEU A 80 45.00 -9.15 -15.45
C LEU A 80 46.30 -9.89 -15.78
N ALA A 81 47.45 -9.40 -15.33
CA ALA A 81 48.73 -10.09 -15.51
C ALA A 81 48.77 -11.47 -14.82
N LYS A 82 48.15 -11.61 -13.63
CA LYS A 82 48.00 -12.90 -12.95
C LYS A 82 47.10 -13.86 -13.73
N ALA A 83 45.95 -13.38 -14.23
CA ALA A 83 45.01 -14.18 -15.01
C ALA A 83 45.62 -14.65 -16.35
N PHE A 84 46.49 -13.82 -16.94
CA PHE A 84 47.14 -14.07 -18.22
C PHE A 84 48.65 -14.29 -18.06
N SER A 85 49.07 -15.04 -17.03
CA SER A 85 50.49 -15.28 -16.72
C SER A 85 51.28 -16.02 -17.82
N LYS A 86 50.59 -16.69 -18.73
CA LYS A 86 51.17 -17.37 -19.91
C LYS A 86 51.53 -16.42 -21.05
N PHE A 87 51.00 -15.21 -21.04
CA PHE A 87 51.26 -14.20 -22.05
C PHE A 87 52.54 -13.44 -21.72
N SER A 88 53.25 -13.00 -22.76
CA SER A 88 54.38 -12.10 -22.60
C SER A 88 53.94 -10.76 -22.01
N ASN A 89 54.89 -10.02 -21.44
CA ASN A 89 54.62 -8.70 -20.87
C ASN A 89 53.99 -7.73 -21.90
N ALA A 90 54.46 -7.77 -23.14
CA ALA A 90 53.92 -6.94 -24.24
C ALA A 90 52.45 -7.28 -24.57
N GLU A 91 52.08 -8.56 -24.54
CA GLU A 91 50.71 -9.00 -24.77
C GLU A 91 49.79 -8.64 -23.60
N GLN A 92 50.29 -8.76 -22.36
CA GLN A 92 49.55 -8.34 -21.16
C GLN A 92 49.26 -6.83 -21.16
N GLU A 93 50.22 -6.00 -21.59
CA GLU A 93 50.04 -4.55 -21.76
C GLU A 93 48.99 -4.23 -22.83
N SER A 94 49.07 -4.92 -23.98
CA SER A 94 48.09 -4.78 -25.06
C SER A 94 46.68 -5.17 -24.59
N LEU A 95 46.57 -6.28 -23.85
CA LEU A 95 45.30 -6.76 -23.31
C LEU A 95 44.73 -5.82 -22.24
N HIS A 96 45.57 -5.26 -21.37
CA HIS A 96 45.16 -4.27 -20.38
C HIS A 96 44.66 -2.98 -21.05
N ARG A 97 45.33 -2.50 -22.12
CA ARG A 97 44.85 -1.36 -22.91
C ARG A 97 43.51 -1.65 -23.57
N LEU A 98 43.35 -2.83 -24.17
CA LEU A 98 42.09 -3.25 -24.79
C LEU A 98 40.98 -3.35 -23.75
N PHE A 99 41.26 -3.89 -22.57
CA PHE A 99 40.31 -3.96 -21.45
C PHE A 99 39.82 -2.56 -21.04
N ILE A 100 40.73 -1.61 -20.84
CA ILE A 100 40.36 -0.22 -20.52
C ILE A 100 39.48 0.38 -21.62
N GLN A 101 39.82 0.15 -22.90
CA GLN A 101 39.02 0.64 -24.02
C GLN A 101 37.60 0.05 -24.01
N VAL A 102 37.47 -1.26 -23.80
CA VAL A 102 36.18 -1.95 -23.75
C VAL A 102 35.34 -1.43 -22.58
N ILE A 103 35.92 -1.35 -21.38
CA ILE A 103 35.22 -0.84 -20.19
C ILE A 103 34.78 0.61 -20.40
N THR A 104 35.65 1.47 -20.92
CA THR A 104 35.31 2.89 -21.18
C THR A 104 34.19 3.01 -22.22
N SER A 105 34.26 2.23 -23.31
CA SER A 105 33.20 2.22 -24.33
C SER A 105 31.88 1.68 -23.78
N LEU A 106 31.92 0.67 -22.92
CA LEU A 106 30.74 0.07 -22.30
C LEU A 106 30.09 1.03 -21.30
N HIS A 107 30.87 1.73 -20.47
CA HIS A 107 30.38 2.80 -19.60
C HIS A 107 29.57 3.81 -20.40
N LYS A 108 30.18 4.35 -21.47
CA LYS A 108 29.54 5.37 -22.31
C LYS A 108 28.25 4.85 -22.96
N MET A 109 28.30 3.66 -23.56
CA MET A 109 27.12 3.06 -24.21
C MET A 109 25.96 2.86 -23.22
N VAL A 110 26.25 2.40 -22.00
CA VAL A 110 25.22 2.18 -20.98
C VAL A 110 24.66 3.50 -20.45
N GLU A 111 25.50 4.52 -20.28
CA GLU A 111 25.05 5.88 -19.90
C GLU A 111 24.18 6.51 -20.99
N ASP A 112 24.58 6.41 -22.25
CA ASP A 112 23.84 6.95 -23.41
C ASP A 112 22.47 6.26 -23.55
N GLU A 113 22.42 4.92 -23.44
CA GLU A 113 21.17 4.14 -23.50
C GLU A 113 20.24 4.47 -22.33
N PHE A 114 20.79 4.63 -21.12
CA PHE A 114 20.00 5.02 -19.95
C PHE A 114 19.39 6.41 -20.10
N GLU A 115 20.14 7.38 -20.60
CA GLU A 115 19.64 8.74 -20.86
C GLU A 115 18.55 8.72 -21.93
N SER A 116 18.77 8.01 -23.04
CA SER A 116 17.77 7.80 -24.10
C SER A 116 16.48 7.21 -23.53
N LEU A 117 16.59 6.18 -22.70
CA LEU A 117 15.45 5.54 -22.06
C LEU A 117 14.72 6.49 -21.10
N CYS A 118 15.44 7.29 -20.31
CA CYS A 118 14.84 8.28 -19.41
C CYS A 118 14.01 9.33 -20.16
N LEU A 119 14.50 9.76 -21.33
CA LEU A 119 13.78 10.66 -22.23
C LEU A 119 12.55 9.99 -22.84
N GLU A 120 12.71 8.79 -23.41
CA GLU A 120 11.61 8.02 -24.03
C GLU A 120 10.47 7.76 -23.03
N THR A 121 10.82 7.36 -21.82
CA THR A 121 9.86 7.02 -20.76
C THR A 121 9.35 8.22 -19.98
N GLN A 122 9.85 9.42 -20.26
CA GLN A 122 9.51 10.66 -19.55
C GLN A 122 9.69 10.55 -18.02
N VAL A 123 10.71 9.81 -17.57
CA VAL A 123 11.00 9.62 -16.13
C VAL A 123 11.24 10.96 -15.44
N GLY A 124 11.88 11.92 -16.12
CA GLY A 124 12.07 13.27 -15.58
C GLY A 124 10.74 13.93 -15.22
N THR A 125 9.79 13.97 -16.14
CA THR A 125 8.45 14.55 -15.93
C THR A 125 7.67 13.81 -14.85
N ALA A 126 7.77 12.48 -14.80
CA ALA A 126 7.13 11.70 -13.75
C ALA A 126 7.70 12.02 -12.36
N LEU A 127 9.02 12.15 -12.23
CA LEU A 127 9.69 12.50 -10.98
C LEU A 127 9.38 13.93 -10.54
N GLU A 128 9.31 14.87 -11.47
CA GLU A 128 8.89 16.25 -11.23
C GLU A 128 7.45 16.32 -10.72
N THR A 129 6.53 15.57 -11.35
CA THR A 129 5.13 15.47 -10.90
C THR A 129 5.03 14.89 -9.49
N VAL A 130 5.84 13.86 -9.17
CA VAL A 130 5.89 13.29 -7.82
C VAL A 130 6.44 14.29 -6.80
N GLU A 131 7.47 15.05 -7.16
CA GLU A 131 8.04 16.08 -6.30
C GLU A 131 7.00 17.17 -6.00
N GLN A 132 6.30 17.66 -7.03
CA GLN A 132 5.21 18.63 -6.89
C GLN A 132 4.08 18.08 -5.99
N LEU A 133 3.61 16.85 -6.21
CA LEU A 133 2.54 16.26 -5.39
C LEU A 133 2.95 16.09 -3.92
N VAL A 134 4.22 15.78 -3.66
CA VAL A 134 4.75 15.67 -2.30
C VAL A 134 4.80 17.05 -1.64
N GLU A 135 5.23 18.08 -2.37
CA GLU A 135 5.22 19.46 -1.88
C GLU A 135 3.80 19.94 -1.59
N GLU A 136 2.86 19.71 -2.51
CA GLU A 136 1.43 20.03 -2.32
C GLU A 136 0.85 19.30 -1.10
N GLN A 137 1.14 18.00 -0.91
CA GLN A 137 0.69 17.25 0.26
C GLN A 137 1.25 17.79 1.58
N ASN A 138 2.50 18.24 1.60
CA ASN A 138 3.09 18.82 2.81
C ASN A 138 2.51 20.20 3.15
N LEU A 139 1.98 20.91 2.15
CA LEU A 139 1.37 22.23 2.30
C LEU A 139 -0.13 22.17 2.60
N ASP A 140 -0.79 21.03 2.42
CA ASP A 140 -2.21 20.83 2.74
C ASP A 140 -2.39 20.41 4.22
N PRO A 141 -2.75 21.34 5.13
CA PRO A 141 -3.00 20.98 6.53
C PRO A 141 -4.16 19.98 6.70
N LEU A 142 -5.09 19.89 5.74
CA LEU A 142 -6.22 18.96 5.79
C LEU A 142 -5.79 17.51 5.52
N PHE A 143 -4.63 17.27 4.92
CA PHE A 143 -4.14 15.91 4.66
C PHE A 143 -3.72 15.21 5.97
N SER A 144 -3.14 15.95 6.90
CA SER A 144 -2.88 15.51 8.28
C SER A 144 -4.19 15.32 9.06
N GLU A 145 -5.14 16.24 8.88
CA GLU A 145 -6.41 16.26 9.62
C GLU A 145 -7.41 15.18 9.15
N LYS A 146 -7.35 14.77 7.87
CA LYS A 146 -8.19 13.70 7.30
C LYS A 146 -7.99 12.36 7.99
N SER A 147 -6.78 12.06 8.46
CA SER A 147 -6.53 10.87 9.28
C SER A 147 -7.29 10.96 10.61
N ASN A 148 -7.21 12.11 11.28
CA ASN A 148 -7.86 12.34 12.57
C ASN A 148 -9.39 12.29 12.47
N ILE A 149 -9.98 12.87 11.42
CA ILE A 149 -11.44 12.86 11.21
C ILE A 149 -11.94 11.44 10.98
N MET A 150 -11.23 10.64 10.19
CA MET A 150 -11.61 9.26 9.92
C MET A 150 -11.56 8.39 11.18
N ASP A 151 -10.55 8.59 12.04
CA ASP A 151 -10.42 7.83 13.29
C ASP A 151 -11.43 8.28 14.36
N ALA A 152 -11.75 9.58 14.41
CA ALA A 152 -12.85 10.09 15.23
C ALA A 152 -14.21 9.53 14.78
N ALA A 153 -14.47 9.47 13.47
CA ALA A 153 -15.70 8.90 12.92
C ALA A 153 -15.86 7.41 13.23
N LYS A 154 -14.77 6.63 13.15
CA LYS A 154 -14.77 5.22 13.56
C LYS A 154 -15.05 5.04 15.05
N SER A 155 -14.44 5.87 15.90
CA SER A 155 -14.62 5.83 17.35
C SER A 155 -16.06 6.14 17.72
N LEU A 156 -16.63 7.22 17.16
CA LEU A 156 -18.03 7.60 17.35
C LEU A 156 -19.00 6.52 16.86
N SER A 157 -18.71 5.91 15.71
CA SER A 157 -19.53 4.80 15.17
C SER A 157 -19.51 3.58 16.09
N MET A 158 -18.36 3.27 16.70
CA MET A 158 -18.24 2.16 17.65
C MET A 158 -19.01 2.45 18.93
N GLU A 159 -18.90 3.66 19.46
CA GLU A 159 -19.64 4.10 20.65
C GLU A 159 -21.15 4.05 20.44
N LYS A 160 -21.64 4.57 19.30
CA LYS A 160 -23.06 4.49 18.94
C LYS A 160 -23.56 3.05 18.79
N LYS A 161 -22.75 2.15 18.24
CA LYS A 161 -23.10 0.72 18.15
C LYS A 161 -23.22 0.09 19.53
N ASN A 162 -22.32 0.42 20.45
CA ASN A 162 -22.35 -0.08 21.82
C ASN A 162 -23.58 0.46 22.58
N GLU A 163 -23.92 1.75 22.38
CA GLU A 163 -25.10 2.38 22.96
C GLU A 163 -26.40 1.71 22.46
N ILE A 164 -26.51 1.47 21.15
CA ILE A 164 -27.65 0.74 20.56
C ILE A 164 -27.77 -0.66 21.17
N HIS A 165 -26.66 -1.38 21.29
CA HIS A 165 -26.67 -2.72 21.89
C HIS A 165 -27.12 -2.69 23.36
N TYR A 166 -26.65 -1.71 24.13
CA TYR A 166 -27.04 -1.52 25.52
C TYR A 166 -28.54 -1.22 25.65
N LEU A 167 -29.05 -0.26 24.87
CA LEU A 167 -30.46 0.12 24.89
C LEU A 167 -31.38 -1.02 24.43
N THR A 168 -30.95 -1.80 23.44
CA THR A 168 -31.67 -3.00 22.99
C THR A 168 -31.82 -4.00 24.14
N GLY A 169 -30.72 -4.30 24.87
CA GLY A 169 -30.78 -5.20 26.02
C GLY A 169 -31.61 -4.68 27.19
N MET A 170 -31.69 -3.35 27.38
CA MET A 170 -32.61 -2.75 28.35
C MET A 170 -34.08 -2.91 27.92
N LEU A 171 -34.37 -2.70 26.64
CA LEU A 171 -35.71 -2.82 26.08
C LEU A 171 -36.23 -4.25 26.21
N GLU A 172 -35.43 -5.25 25.86
CA GLU A 172 -35.78 -6.67 25.99
C GLU A 172 -36.17 -7.04 27.44
N LYS A 173 -35.42 -6.54 28.43
CA LYS A 173 -35.71 -6.76 29.85
C LYS A 173 -37.04 -6.11 30.26
N ALA A 174 -37.29 -4.88 29.81
CA ALA A 174 -38.54 -4.17 30.10
C ALA A 174 -39.75 -4.86 29.44
N GLU A 175 -39.59 -5.38 28.22
CA GLU A 175 -40.61 -6.15 27.53
C GLU A 175 -40.93 -7.46 28.25
N GLU A 176 -39.92 -8.16 28.75
CA GLU A 176 -40.11 -9.39 29.54
C GLU A 176 -40.85 -9.12 30.84
N GLN A 177 -40.47 -8.06 31.56
CA GLN A 177 -41.21 -7.63 32.75
C GLN A 177 -42.67 -7.28 32.45
N ASN A 178 -42.92 -6.58 31.33
CA ASN A 178 -44.28 -6.27 30.90
C ASN A 178 -45.08 -7.53 30.52
N ARG A 179 -44.45 -8.56 29.92
CA ARG A 179 -45.08 -9.86 29.68
C ARG A 179 -45.48 -10.51 31.01
N CYS A 180 -44.56 -10.64 31.96
CA CYS A 180 -44.83 -11.20 33.29
C CYS A 180 -45.96 -10.49 34.03
N ILE A 181 -46.02 -9.14 33.95
CA ILE A 181 -47.09 -8.35 34.57
C ILE A 181 -48.43 -8.65 33.89
N ARG A 182 -48.47 -8.70 32.55
CA ARG A 182 -49.70 -9.02 31.80
C ARG A 182 -50.22 -10.41 32.16
N ASP A 183 -49.36 -11.42 32.16
CA ASP A 183 -49.74 -12.80 32.50
C ASP A 183 -50.32 -12.88 33.93
N ARG A 184 -49.71 -12.15 34.87
CA ARG A 184 -50.19 -12.08 36.25
C ARG A 184 -51.53 -11.36 36.35
N VAL A 185 -51.74 -10.27 35.60
CA VAL A 185 -53.03 -9.57 35.54
C VAL A 185 -54.12 -10.49 34.98
N GLU A 186 -53.81 -11.28 33.95
CA GLU A 186 -54.76 -12.22 33.35
C GLU A 186 -55.13 -13.37 34.31
N LEU A 187 -54.15 -13.93 35.01
CA LEU A 187 -54.39 -14.96 36.03
C LEU A 187 -55.26 -14.43 37.20
N LEU A 188 -55.03 -13.19 37.63
CA LEU A 188 -55.86 -12.55 38.65
C LEU A 188 -57.30 -12.32 38.18
N LYS A 189 -57.49 -11.97 36.90
CA LYS A 189 -58.83 -11.84 36.29
C LYS A 189 -59.56 -13.17 36.28
N GLN A 190 -58.89 -14.28 35.95
CA GLN A 190 -59.50 -15.62 35.96
C GLN A 190 -59.80 -16.15 37.38
N LYS A 191 -59.02 -15.74 38.38
CA LYS A 191 -59.19 -16.17 39.78
C LYS A 191 -60.28 -15.38 40.51
N MET A 192 -60.63 -14.18 40.04
CA MET A 192 -61.84 -13.51 40.51
C MET A 192 -63.06 -14.27 39.98
N PRO A 193 -63.97 -14.76 40.85
CA PRO A 193 -65.22 -15.30 40.37
C PRO A 193 -65.93 -14.20 39.60
N ASP A 194 -66.51 -14.53 38.44
CA ASP A 194 -67.35 -13.62 37.67
C ASP A 194 -68.32 -12.91 38.64
N ASP A 195 -68.61 -11.65 38.38
CA ASP A 195 -69.48 -10.79 39.18
C ASP A 195 -70.84 -11.46 39.51
N SER A 196 -71.23 -12.47 38.71
CA SER A 196 -72.36 -13.38 38.94
C SER A 196 -72.24 -14.25 40.20
N GLY A 197 -71.04 -14.73 40.55
CA GLY A 197 -70.78 -15.52 41.75
C GLY A 197 -70.87 -14.68 43.04
N ILE A 198 -70.42 -13.42 42.97
CA ILE A 198 -70.53 -12.46 44.10
C ILE A 198 -71.99 -12.01 44.27
N SER A 199 -72.68 -11.74 43.16
CA SER A 199 -74.11 -11.42 43.14
C SER A 199 -74.96 -12.55 43.74
N ALA A 200 -74.71 -13.81 43.37
CA ALA A 200 -75.43 -14.97 43.91
C ALA A 200 -75.19 -15.20 45.41
N VAL A 201 -73.99 -14.91 45.90
CA VAL A 201 -73.68 -14.97 47.34
C VAL A 201 -74.35 -13.82 48.10
N MET A 202 -74.34 -12.60 47.54
CA MET A 202 -75.05 -11.46 48.13
C MET A 202 -76.56 -11.66 48.16
N GLU A 203 -77.15 -12.24 47.12
CA GLU A 203 -78.58 -12.55 47.07
C GLU A 203 -78.97 -13.59 48.12
N LYS A 204 -78.18 -14.66 48.29
CA LYS A 204 -78.37 -15.63 49.37
C LYS A 204 -78.25 -15.01 50.76
N VAL A 205 -77.24 -14.16 50.99
CA VAL A 205 -77.04 -13.47 52.28
C VAL A 205 -78.20 -12.52 52.58
N TRP A 206 -78.68 -11.80 51.58
CA TRP A 206 -79.80 -10.88 51.73
C TRP A 206 -81.13 -11.60 51.99
N ILE A 207 -81.35 -12.75 51.34
CA ILE A 207 -82.51 -13.63 51.62
C ILE A 207 -82.43 -14.15 53.07
N SER A 208 -81.28 -14.66 53.52
CA SER A 208 -81.13 -15.10 54.92
C SER A 208 -81.32 -13.98 55.94
N PHE A 209 -80.96 -12.74 55.63
CA PHE A 209 -81.20 -11.60 56.51
C PHE A 209 -82.68 -11.19 56.58
N ARG A 210 -83.41 -11.36 55.48
CA ARG A 210 -84.85 -11.09 55.40
C ARG A 210 -85.66 -12.10 56.21
N ASP A 211 -85.29 -13.37 56.20
CA ASP A 211 -86.02 -14.44 56.91
C ASP A 211 -85.79 -14.41 58.45
N LEU A 212 -84.92 -13.51 58.93
CA LEU A 212 -84.56 -13.30 60.34
C LEU A 212 -85.26 -12.08 60.99
N LEU A 213 -86.05 -11.31 60.21
CA LEU A 213 -86.87 -10.16 60.65
C LEU A 213 -88.36 -10.50 60.58
#